data_AF-S5DPG7-F1
#
_entry.id   AF-S5DPG7-F1
#
_cell.length_a   1.000
_cell.length_b   1.000
_cell.length_c   1.000
_cell.angle_alpha   90.00
_cell.angle_beta   90.00
_cell.angle_gamma   90.00
#
_symmetry.space_group_name_H-M   'P 1'
#
loop_
_entity.id
_entity.type
_entity.pdbx_description
1 polymer ?
#
loop_
_entity_poly.entity_id
_entity_poly.type
_entity_poly.pdbx_seq_one_letter_code
_entity_poly.pdbx_strand_id
1 'polypeptide(L)'
;TGAQSSIVPALDALLGVTHSNDPLREYLDEMRLYMPKEHRELLNELDKWSEKNRSKLEIDEESVKIINDLIKEVHIFRNKHLEYARVYIYEQSLTNNSNSNIVGTGGTPFMKYLDKHLQETVPSND
;
A
#
# COMPACT_ATOMS: atom_id res chain seq x y z
N THR A 1 11.94 -3.45 5.26
CA THR A 1 10.88 -2.90 4.38
C THR A 1 9.54 -2.95 5.10
N GLY A 2 8.69 -1.91 4.97
CA GLY A 2 7.33 -1.91 5.54
C GLY A 2 6.34 -2.82 4.79
N ALA A 3 6.71 -3.27 3.58
CA ALA A 3 5.86 -4.09 2.70
C ALA A 3 5.57 -5.51 3.24
N GLN A 4 6.28 -5.95 4.28
CA GLN A 4 6.02 -7.22 4.97
C GLN A 4 4.91 -7.11 6.03
N SER A 5 4.38 -5.90 6.27
CA SER A 5 3.20 -5.72 7.12
C SER A 5 1.93 -6.12 6.36
N SER A 6 1.06 -6.88 7.00
CA SER A 6 -0.24 -7.26 6.45
C SER A 6 -1.34 -6.22 6.65
N ILE A 7 -1.10 -5.17 7.45
CA ILE A 7 -2.13 -4.19 7.83
C ILE A 7 -2.60 -3.39 6.61
N VAL A 8 -1.68 -2.78 5.88
CA VAL A 8 -2.02 -1.94 4.72
C VAL A 8 -2.62 -2.78 3.57
N PRO A 9 -2.05 -3.95 3.20
CA PRO A 9 -2.69 -4.83 2.22
C PRO A 9 -4.10 -5.28 2.61
N ALA A 10 -4.36 -5.52 3.90
CA ALA A 10 -5.70 -5.88 4.36
C ALA A 10 -6.69 -4.71 4.23
N LEU A 11 -6.25 -3.49 4.55
CA LEU A 11 -7.04 -2.28 4.35
C LEU A 11 -7.30 -2.04 2.86
N ASP A 12 -6.31 -2.23 1.98
CA ASP A 12 -6.50 -2.06 0.55
C ASP A 12 -7.55 -3.03 0.01
N ALA A 13 -7.46 -4.31 0.36
CA ALA A 13 -8.44 -5.32 -0.04
C ALA A 13 -9.85 -5.00 0.50
N LEU A 14 -9.95 -4.63 1.78
CA LEU A 14 -11.20 -4.27 2.44
C LEU A 14 -11.82 -2.98 1.91
N LEU A 15 -11.01 -2.00 1.51
CA LEU A 15 -11.43 -0.70 0.98
C LEU A 15 -11.46 -0.64 -0.54
N GLY A 16 -11.11 -1.72 -1.24
CA GLY A 16 -11.23 -1.83 -2.69
C GLY A 16 -10.20 -0.98 -3.42
N VAL A 17 -9.11 -0.63 -2.74
CA VAL A 17 -7.98 0.08 -3.33
C VAL A 17 -7.23 -0.94 -4.18
N THR A 18 -7.14 -0.67 -5.48
CA THR A 18 -6.46 -1.54 -6.43
C THR A 18 -5.18 -0.89 -6.91
N HIS A 19 -4.20 -1.73 -7.24
CA HIS A 19 -2.89 -1.32 -7.71
C HIS A 19 -2.72 -1.82 -9.13
N SER A 20 -2.16 -0.99 -10.01
CA SER A 20 -1.95 -1.38 -11.40
C SER A 20 -0.99 -2.57 -11.51
N ASN A 21 -1.17 -3.38 -12.56
CA ASN A 21 -0.36 -4.57 -12.76
C ASN A 21 1.02 -4.20 -13.31
N ASP A 22 1.99 -4.02 -12.42
CA ASP A 22 3.34 -3.57 -12.73
C ASP A 22 4.38 -4.21 -11.78
N PRO A 23 5.69 -3.99 -11.99
CA PRO A 23 6.73 -4.57 -11.12
C PRO A 23 6.59 -4.30 -9.61
N LEU A 24 5.96 -3.18 -9.22
CA LEU A 24 5.61 -2.93 -7.82
C LEU A 24 4.64 -4.00 -7.29
N ARG A 25 3.62 -4.36 -8.06
CA ARG A 25 2.65 -5.39 -7.65
C ARG A 25 3.32 -6.73 -7.45
N GLU A 26 4.16 -7.16 -8.39
CA GLU A 26 4.93 -8.40 -8.29
C GLU A 26 5.80 -8.41 -7.03
N TYR A 27 6.51 -7.30 -6.76
CA TYR A 27 7.30 -7.14 -5.55
C TYR A 27 6.46 -7.26 -4.26
N LEU A 28 5.27 -6.66 -4.20
CA LEU A 28 4.40 -6.75 -3.02
C LEU A 28 3.87 -8.18 -2.81
N ASP A 29 3.56 -8.88 -3.90
CA ASP A 29 3.11 -10.27 -3.85
C ASP A 29 4.24 -11.19 -3.36
N GLU A 30 5.50 -10.92 -3.73
CA GLU A 30 6.67 -11.58 -3.12
C GLU A 30 6.78 -11.25 -1.63
N MET A 31 6.56 -10.00 -1.22
CA MET A 31 6.61 -9.60 0.19
C MET A 31 5.57 -10.31 1.05
N ARG A 32 4.42 -10.71 0.48
CA ARG A 32 3.44 -11.55 1.18
C ARG A 32 4.04 -12.87 1.64
N LEU A 33 4.99 -13.47 0.91
CA LEU A 33 5.64 -14.74 1.30
C LEU A 33 6.39 -14.65 2.64
N TYR A 34 6.77 -13.44 3.05
CA TYR A 34 7.45 -13.18 4.32
C TYR A 34 6.47 -12.91 5.48
N MET A 35 5.16 -12.91 5.22
CA MET A 35 4.12 -12.75 6.25
C MET A 35 3.79 -14.10 6.91
N PRO A 36 3.38 -14.11 8.20
CA PRO A 36 2.84 -15.30 8.85
C PRO A 36 1.75 -15.97 8.01
N LYS A 37 1.65 -17.30 8.10
CA LYS A 37 0.72 -18.09 7.27
C LYS A 37 -0.72 -17.59 7.42
N GLU A 38 -1.14 -17.36 8.66
CA GLU A 38 -2.49 -16.92 9.03
C GLU A 38 -2.81 -15.55 8.42
N HIS A 39 -1.81 -14.66 8.32
CA HIS A 39 -1.97 -13.35 7.71
C HIS A 39 -2.14 -13.47 6.20
N ARG A 40 -1.36 -14.34 5.55
CA ARG A 40 -1.50 -14.60 4.10
C ARG A 40 -2.86 -15.20 3.78
N GLU A 41 -3.34 -16.13 4.59
CA GLU A 41 -4.66 -16.74 4.42
C GLU A 41 -5.77 -15.68 4.55
N LEU A 42 -5.70 -14.81 5.57
CA LEU A 42 -6.62 -13.69 5.71
C LEU A 42 -6.63 -12.77 4.49
N LEU A 43 -5.45 -12.38 3.99
CA LEU A 43 -5.34 -11.51 2.82
C LEU A 43 -5.95 -12.16 1.57
N ASN A 44 -5.71 -13.45 1.35
CA ASN A 44 -6.28 -14.18 0.21
C ASN A 44 -7.81 -14.27 0.29
N GLU A 45 -8.38 -14.45 1.49
CA GLU A 45 -9.83 -14.45 1.67
C GLU A 45 -10.43 -13.04 1.48
N LEU A 46 -9.73 -11.99 1.94
CA LEU A 46 -10.14 -10.60 1.68
C LEU A 46 -10.11 -10.25 0.20
N ASP A 47 -9.07 -10.67 -0.54
CA ASP A 47 -8.97 -10.45 -1.99
C ASP A 47 -10.16 -11.13 -2.71
N LYS A 48 -10.42 -12.41 -2.42
CA LYS A 48 -11.58 -13.15 -2.97
C LYS A 48 -12.90 -12.49 -2.63
N TRP A 49 -13.04 -12.00 -1.39
CA TRP A 49 -14.26 -11.32 -0.96
C TRP A 49 -14.45 -10.00 -1.70
N SER A 50 -13.38 -9.21 -1.85
CA SER A 50 -13.38 -7.92 -2.53
C SER A 50 -13.81 -8.07 -3.99
N GLU A 51 -13.26 -9.07 -4.70
CA GLU A 51 -13.62 -9.35 -6.10
C GLU A 51 -15.07 -9.83 -6.29
N LYS A 52 -15.58 -10.67 -5.38
CA LYS A 52 -16.83 -11.40 -5.60
C LYS A 52 -18.06 -10.82 -4.90
N ASN A 53 -17.86 -10.12 -3.78
CA ASN A 53 -18.95 -9.75 -2.87
C ASN A 53 -19.06 -8.25 -2.67
N ARG A 54 -17.96 -7.50 -2.72
CA ARG A 54 -17.96 -6.05 -2.46
C ARG A 54 -18.91 -5.29 -3.37
N SER A 55 -18.89 -5.55 -4.68
CA SER A 55 -19.77 -4.91 -5.67
C SER A 55 -21.25 -5.26 -5.54
N LYS A 56 -21.58 -6.28 -4.74
CA LYS A 56 -22.95 -6.72 -4.46
C LYS A 56 -23.52 -6.11 -3.18
N LEU A 57 -22.71 -5.36 -2.42
CA LEU A 57 -23.17 -4.70 -1.21
C LEU A 57 -24.04 -3.51 -1.58
N GLU A 58 -25.26 -3.50 -1.06
CA GLU A 58 -26.04 -2.28 -0.98
C GLU A 58 -25.52 -1.48 0.23
N ILE A 59 -24.82 -0.39 -0.05
CA ILE A 59 -24.25 0.52 0.95
C ILE A 59 -25.03 1.83 0.91
N ASP A 60 -25.48 2.26 2.08
CA ASP A 60 -26.13 3.55 2.27
C ASP A 60 -25.12 4.72 2.20
N GLU A 61 -25.63 5.94 2.08
CA GLU A 61 -24.79 7.14 1.96
C GLU A 61 -23.88 7.39 3.16
N GLU A 62 -24.29 7.03 4.38
CA GLU A 62 -23.48 7.17 5.59
C GLU A 62 -22.30 6.19 5.55
N SER A 63 -22.56 4.94 5.18
CA SER A 63 -21.53 3.93 4.96
C SER A 63 -20.52 4.33 3.88
N VAL A 64 -20.98 4.91 2.76
CA VAL A 64 -20.10 5.44 1.70
C VAL A 64 -19.18 6.53 2.24
N LYS A 65 -19.72 7.45 3.05
CA LYS A 65 -18.93 8.53 3.66
C LYS A 65 -17.84 7.98 4.58
N ILE A 66 -18.18 7.00 5.42
CA ILE A 66 -17.21 6.33 6.31
C ILE A 66 -16.12 5.65 5.50
N ILE A 67 -16.46 4.94 4.41
CA ILE A 67 -15.48 4.29 3.54
C ILE A 67 -14.52 5.34 2.93
N ASN A 68 -15.04 6.47 2.46
CA ASN A 68 -14.22 7.55 1.92
C ASN A 68 -13.30 8.17 2.97
N ASP A 69 -13.78 8.35 4.21
CA ASP A 69 -12.97 8.84 5.32
C ASP A 69 -11.85 7.84 5.67
N LEU A 70 -12.13 6.53 5.66
CA LEU A 70 -11.11 5.50 5.86
C LEU A 70 -10.04 5.50 4.76
N ILE A 71 -10.44 5.62 3.50
CA ILE A 71 -9.51 5.74 2.36
C ILE A 71 -8.62 6.98 2.53
N LYS A 72 -9.19 8.10 2.97
CA LYS A 72 -8.45 9.34 3.25
C LYS A 72 -7.42 9.14 4.36
N GLU A 73 -7.75 8.43 5.44
CA GLU A 73 -6.78 8.11 6.50
C GLU A 73 -5.63 7.23 6.00
N VAL A 74 -5.92 6.24 5.13
CA VAL A 74 -4.87 5.44 4.48
C VAL A 74 -3.97 6.33 3.60
N HIS A 75 -4.55 7.29 2.89
CA HIS A 75 -3.78 8.24 2.07
C HIS A 75 -2.88 9.14 2.95
N ILE A 76 -3.40 9.67 4.06
CA ILE A 76 -2.63 10.47 5.03
C ILE A 76 -1.45 9.65 5.58
N PHE A 77 -1.70 8.39 5.95
CA PHE A 77 -0.65 7.48 6.41
C PHE A 77 0.43 7.29 5.34
N ARG A 78 0.06 6.98 4.10
CA ARG A 78 1.00 6.78 2.98
C ARG A 78 1.81 8.04 2.67
N ASN A 79 1.18 9.22 2.74
CA ASN A 79 1.86 10.50 2.53
C ASN A 79 2.90 10.75 3.62
N LYS A 80 2.55 10.50 4.89
CA LYS A 80 3.49 10.63 6.01
C LYS A 80 4.65 9.64 5.89
N HIS A 81 4.36 8.41 5.47
CA HIS A 81 5.38 7.39 5.24
C HIS A 81 6.35 7.80 4.11
N LEU A 82 5.85 8.36 3.00
CA LEU A 82 6.67 8.90 1.92
C LEU A 82 7.56 10.07 2.40
N GLU A 83 6.99 10.99 3.19
CA GLU A 83 7.74 12.10 3.79
C GLU A 83 8.89 11.57 4.65
N TYR A 84 8.65 10.58 5.51
CA TYR A 84 9.69 9.99 6.35
C TYR A 84 10.74 9.23 5.55
N ALA A 85 10.34 8.48 4.53
CA ALA A 85 11.29 7.80 3.65
C ALA A 85 12.20 8.82 2.92
N ARG A 86 11.64 9.96 2.51
CA ARG A 86 12.43 11.07 1.93
C ARG A 86 13.42 11.65 2.94
N VAL A 87 12.95 12.10 4.10
CA VAL A 87 13.78 12.83 5.08
C VAL A 87 14.85 11.94 5.72
N TYR A 88 14.49 10.71 6.09
CA TYR A 88 15.38 9.84 6.86
C TYR A 88 16.25 8.90 6.02
N ILE A 89 15.91 8.67 4.75
CA ILE A 89 16.67 7.75 3.89
C ILE A 89 17.25 8.51 2.70
N TYR A 90 16.39 9.11 1.87
CA TYR A 90 16.83 9.74 0.63
C TYR A 90 17.73 10.96 0.89
N GLU A 91 17.27 11.94 1.67
CA GLU A 91 18.06 13.16 1.95
C GLU A 91 19.33 12.86 2.74
N GLN A 92 19.29 11.91 3.69
CA GLN A 92 20.47 11.45 4.43
C GLN A 92 21.52 10.77 3.54
N SER A 93 21.09 10.12 2.45
CA SER A 93 22.01 9.51 1.49
C SER A 93 22.76 10.53 0.64
N LEU A 94 22.17 11.71 0.40
CA LEU A 94 22.79 12.77 -0.40
C LEU A 94 23.90 13.50 0.35
N THR A 95 23.83 13.54 1.68
CA THR A 95 24.79 14.22 2.55
C THR A 95 25.98 13.35 2.95
N ASN A 96 25.85 12.02 2.83
CA ASN A 96 26.89 11.06 3.21
C ASN A 96 27.41 10.32 1.96
N ASN A 97 28.58 10.73 1.46
CA ASN A 97 29.25 10.17 0.27
C ASN A 97 29.72 8.69 0.40
N SER A 98 29.32 7.98 1.44
CA SER A 98 29.87 6.65 1.77
C SER A 98 29.08 5.47 1.23
N ASN A 99 27.86 5.63 0.68
CA ASN A 99 27.10 4.52 0.08
C ASN A 99 26.12 4.98 -1.01
N SER A 100 26.00 4.21 -2.10
CA SER A 100 24.99 4.41 -3.15
C SER A 100 23.59 3.97 -2.66
N ASN A 101 22.98 4.70 -1.73
CA ASN A 101 21.71 4.34 -1.08
C ASN A 101 20.46 4.76 -1.87
N ILE A 102 20.49 4.67 -3.21
CA ILE A 102 19.33 4.97 -4.08
C ILE A 102 18.27 3.84 -4.01
N VAL A 103 18.62 2.71 -3.40
CA VAL A 103 17.80 1.50 -3.30
C VAL A 103 17.37 1.30 -1.84
N GLY A 104 16.08 1.04 -1.60
CA GLY A 104 15.55 0.81 -0.26
C GLY A 104 16.01 -0.53 0.32
N THR A 105 15.76 -0.77 1.61
CA THR A 105 16.13 -2.04 2.29
C THR A 105 15.49 -3.29 1.68
N GLY A 106 14.45 -3.11 0.86
CA GLY A 106 13.81 -4.16 0.08
C GLY A 106 14.34 -4.34 -1.34
N GLY A 107 15.41 -3.64 -1.75
CA GLY A 107 15.97 -3.73 -3.10
C GLY A 107 15.25 -2.90 -4.16
N THR A 108 14.34 -2.00 -3.77
CA THR A 108 13.45 -1.27 -4.70
C THR A 108 13.78 0.21 -4.84
N PRO A 109 13.37 0.87 -5.95
CA PRO A 109 13.33 2.32 -6.06
C PRO A 109 12.21 2.89 -5.17
N PHE A 110 12.41 2.80 -3.85
CA PHE A 110 11.36 2.92 -2.84
C PHE A 110 10.58 4.24 -2.93
N MET A 111 11.23 5.35 -3.28
CA MET A 111 10.56 6.64 -3.46
C MET A 111 9.49 6.59 -4.57
N LYS A 112 9.81 5.98 -5.71
CA LYS A 112 8.86 5.82 -6.83
C LYS A 112 7.68 4.92 -6.42
N TYR A 113 7.97 3.85 -5.70
CA TYR A 113 6.96 2.88 -5.29
C TYR A 113 6.02 3.42 -4.21
N LEU A 114 6.56 4.17 -3.23
CA LEU A 114 5.76 4.83 -2.20
C LEU A 114 4.87 5.93 -2.78
N ASP A 115 5.39 6.75 -3.71
CA ASP A 115 4.60 7.77 -4.40
C ASP A 115 3.47 7.13 -5.22
N LYS A 116 3.77 6.05 -5.95
CA LYS A 116 2.76 5.33 -6.70
C LYS A 116 1.63 4.79 -5.81
N HIS A 117 1.96 4.14 -4.69
CA HIS A 117 0.97 3.69 -3.71
C HIS A 117 0.09 4.83 -3.21
N LEU A 118 0.69 5.99 -2.96
CA LEU A 118 -0.04 7.17 -2.51
C LEU A 118 -1.07 7.62 -3.56
N GLN A 119 -0.65 7.72 -4.83
CA GLN A 119 -1.54 8.10 -5.93
C GLN A 119 -2.68 7.09 -6.13
N GLU A 120 -2.39 5.79 -6.07
CA GLU A 120 -3.39 4.72 -6.25
C GLU A 120 -4.35 4.56 -5.05
N THR A 121 -4.10 5.26 -3.93
CA THR A 121 -5.01 5.21 -2.77
C THR A 121 -6.29 6.00 -3.00
N VAL A 122 -6.21 7.07 -3.79
CA VAL A 122 -7.39 7.89 -4.10
C VAL A 122 -8.05 7.25 -5.32
N PRO A 123 -9.35 6.91 -5.26
CA PRO A 123 -10.06 6.44 -6.44
C PRO A 123 -9.91 7.45 -7.57
N SER A 124 -9.49 6.98 -8.74
CA SER A 124 -9.84 7.67 -9.97
C SER A 124 -11.37 7.60 -10.07
N ASN A 125 -12.04 8.69 -10.44
CA ASN A 125 -13.49 8.72 -10.66
C ASN A 125 -13.85 7.88 -11.92
N ASP A 126 -13.60 6.57 -11.88
CA ASP A 126 -13.95 5.61 -12.93
C ASP A 126 -15.24 4.86 -12.58
#